data_AF-A0A9W9AU40-F1
#
_entry.id   AF-A0A9W9AU40-F1
#
_cell.length_a   1.000
_cell.length_b   1.000
_cell.length_c   1.000
_cell.angle_alpha   90.00
_cell.angle_beta   90.00
_cell.angle_gamma   90.00
#
_symmetry.space_group_name_H-M   'P 1'
#
loop_
_entity.id
_entity.type
_entity.pdbx_description
1 polymer ?
#
loop_
_entity_poly.entity_id
_entity_poly.type
_entity_poly.pdbx_seq_one_letter_code
_entity_poly.pdbx_strand_id
1 'polypeptide(L)'
;MVESVNQSDYQRTLRIYDVRRRDGRHQAAEVTHQIELESSEVKCASFSPDGIYLAIGRLNGSTLLYDSRFMDEVLYDFAHDGSSLVSPGNDSYGITHLEWRILHQNRLGLVTGGPDGCVRLWQPHWAPRITEQGRIIAQVNADVGYFAIGDRFQSEHELVVGDGDGAIYFFDGIGNI
;
A
#
# COMPACT_ATOMS: atom_id res chain seq x y z
N MET A 1 29.07 -24.12 -20.76
CA MET A 1 27.91 -24.58 -19.99
C MET A 1 27.73 -23.56 -18.89
N VAL A 2 26.82 -22.60 -19.11
CA VAL A 2 26.63 -21.45 -18.21
C VAL A 2 25.75 -21.94 -17.08
N GLU A 3 26.27 -21.93 -15.86
CA GLU A 3 25.49 -22.22 -14.66
C GLU A 3 24.34 -21.22 -14.59
N SER A 4 23.11 -21.72 -14.72
CA SER A 4 21.90 -20.99 -14.43
C SER A 4 21.95 -20.58 -12.96
N VAL A 5 22.09 -19.28 -12.72
CA VAL A 5 21.88 -18.68 -11.40
C VAL A 5 20.51 -19.14 -10.92
N ASN A 6 20.48 -19.89 -9.81
CA ASN A 6 19.25 -20.23 -9.09
C ASN A 6 18.48 -18.91 -8.87
N GLN A 7 17.36 -18.74 -9.56
CA GLN A 7 16.34 -17.78 -9.15
C GLN A 7 15.97 -18.17 -7.72
N SER A 8 16.46 -17.40 -6.77
CA SER A 8 16.16 -17.58 -5.36
C SER A 8 14.65 -17.65 -5.20
N ASP A 9 14.22 -18.67 -4.46
CA ASP A 9 12.84 -18.94 -4.04
C ASP A 9 12.37 -17.79 -3.14
N TYR A 10 12.10 -16.62 -3.73
CA TYR A 10 11.48 -15.51 -3.06
C TYR A 10 10.05 -15.94 -2.76
N GLN A 11 9.85 -16.52 -1.57
CA GLN A 11 8.53 -16.88 -1.10
C GLN A 11 7.70 -15.58 -1.01
N ARG A 12 6.80 -15.40 -1.97
CA ARG A 12 5.80 -14.32 -2.03
C ARG A 12 4.69 -14.59 -1.01
N THR A 13 5.10 -14.75 0.24
CA THR A 13 4.23 -15.21 1.31
C THR A 13 3.90 -14.06 2.25
N LEU A 14 2.61 -13.91 2.56
CA LEU A 14 2.18 -13.14 3.70
C LEU A 14 1.97 -14.09 4.87
N ARG A 15 2.54 -13.76 6.04
CA ARG A 15 2.34 -14.50 7.28
C ARG A 15 1.75 -13.59 8.35
N ILE A 16 0.71 -14.07 9.02
CA ILE A 16 0.13 -13.42 10.20
C ILE A 16 0.52 -14.24 11.43
N TYR A 17 0.89 -13.55 12.50
CA TYR A 17 1.40 -14.15 13.72
C TYR A 17 0.53 -13.75 14.92
N ASP A 18 0.23 -14.70 15.81
CA ASP A 18 -0.36 -14.41 17.12
C ASP A 18 0.72 -14.44 18.21
N VAL A 19 1.11 -13.25 18.68
CA VAL A 19 2.17 -13.08 19.68
C VAL A 19 1.83 -13.71 21.03
N ARG A 20 0.54 -13.94 21.32
CA ARG A 20 0.09 -14.58 22.58
C ARG A 20 0.34 -16.08 22.56
N ARG A 21 0.37 -16.69 21.37
CA ARG A 21 0.65 -18.11 21.17
C ARG A 21 2.14 -18.31 20.97
N ARG A 22 2.86 -18.35 22.09
CA ARG A 22 4.26 -18.77 22.10
C ARG A 22 4.28 -20.29 22.25
N ASP A 23 4.72 -21.00 21.22
CA ASP A 23 5.13 -22.38 21.40
C ASP A 23 6.37 -22.35 22.30
N GLY A 24 6.33 -23.04 23.45
CA GLY A 24 7.37 -22.98 24.49
C GLY A 24 8.76 -23.44 24.03
N ARG A 25 8.91 -23.86 22.77
CA ARG A 25 10.15 -24.28 22.11
C ARG A 25 10.75 -23.24 21.17
N HIS A 26 9.98 -22.24 20.72
CA HIS A 26 10.44 -21.21 19.79
C HIS A 26 10.12 -19.82 20.35
N GLN A 27 11.09 -18.91 20.32
CA GLN A 27 10.85 -17.50 20.69
C GLN A 27 9.94 -16.75 19.68
N ALA A 28 9.52 -17.41 18.60
CA ALA A 28 8.66 -16.85 17.58
C ALA A 28 7.19 -17.19 17.85
N ALA A 29 6.33 -16.20 17.62
CA ALA A 29 4.87 -16.34 17.63
C ALA A 29 4.39 -17.42 16.63
N GLU A 30 3.28 -18.09 16.94
CA GLU A 30 2.65 -19.06 16.03
C GLU A 30 2.06 -18.35 14.79
N VAL A 31 2.27 -18.94 13.61
CA VAL A 31 1.64 -18.47 12.36
C VAL A 31 0.17 -18.84 12.38
N THR A 32 -0.73 -17.85 12.34
CA THR A 32 -2.18 -18.07 12.27
C THR A 32 -2.68 -18.19 10.84
N HIS A 33 -2.08 -17.44 9.91
CA HIS A 33 -2.42 -17.48 8.48
C HIS A 33 -1.15 -17.40 7.63
N GLN A 34 -1.12 -18.17 6.54
CA GLN A 34 -0.13 -18.07 5.48
C GLN A 34 -0.85 -17.99 4.13
N ILE A 35 -0.57 -16.93 3.37
CA ILE A 35 -1.10 -16.73 2.02
C ILE A 35 0.06 -16.73 1.05
N GLU A 36 -0.07 -17.52 -0.02
CA GLU A 36 0.82 -17.45 -1.17
C GLU A 36 0.24 -16.49 -2.21
N LEU A 37 0.98 -15.44 -2.52
CA LEU A 37 0.58 -14.43 -3.48
C LEU A 37 1.13 -14.81 -4.86
N GLU A 38 0.23 -14.96 -5.83
CA GLU A 38 0.57 -15.56 -7.13
C GLU A 38 1.46 -14.66 -8.00
N SER A 39 1.39 -13.33 -7.88
CA SER A 39 1.78 -12.46 -9.01
C SER A 39 2.64 -11.23 -8.73
N SER A 40 3.08 -10.97 -7.49
CA SER A 40 3.99 -9.82 -7.25
C SER A 40 4.64 -9.86 -5.86
N GLU A 41 5.80 -9.21 -5.72
CA GLU A 41 6.43 -9.00 -4.42
C GLU A 41 5.60 -8.05 -3.55
N VAL A 42 5.51 -8.35 -2.25
CA VAL A 42 4.95 -7.45 -1.25
C VAL A 42 6.00 -6.43 -0.86
N LYS A 43 5.65 -5.15 -0.95
CA LYS A 43 6.52 -4.03 -0.52
C LYS A 43 6.15 -3.51 0.85
N CYS A 44 4.86 -3.49 1.17
CA CYS A 44 4.35 -3.00 2.43
C CYS A 44 3.01 -3.65 2.77
N ALA A 45 2.67 -3.68 4.06
CA ALA A 45 1.37 -4.15 4.54
C ALA A 45 0.96 -3.39 5.81
N SER A 46 -0.34 -3.17 6.02
CA SER A 46 -0.85 -2.54 7.25
C SER A 46 -2.28 -2.93 7.54
N PHE A 47 -2.55 -3.26 8.80
CA PHE A 47 -3.90 -3.41 9.31
C PHE A 47 -4.58 -2.04 9.39
N SER A 48 -5.87 -2.01 9.05
CA SER A 48 -6.68 -0.83 9.33
C SER A 48 -6.76 -0.57 10.84
N PRO A 49 -6.99 0.69 11.27
CA PRO A 49 -7.12 1.05 12.68
C PRO A 49 -8.26 0.33 13.42
N ASP A 50 -9.30 -0.08 12.70
CA ASP A 50 -10.41 -0.88 13.23
C ASP A 50 -10.11 -2.40 13.27
N GLY A 51 -8.98 -2.82 12.71
CA GLY A 51 -8.53 -4.21 12.65
C GLY A 51 -9.31 -5.08 11.67
N ILE A 52 -10.23 -4.53 10.87
CA ILE A 52 -11.10 -5.30 9.94
C ILE A 52 -10.40 -5.60 8.62
N TYR A 53 -9.56 -4.68 8.13
CA TYR A 53 -8.91 -4.80 6.84
C TYR A 53 -7.40 -5.02 6.99
N LEU A 54 -6.83 -5.74 6.03
CA LEU A 54 -5.39 -5.77 5.78
C LEU A 54 -5.13 -5.26 4.36
N ALA A 55 -4.37 -4.18 4.25
CA ALA A 55 -3.87 -3.69 2.97
C ALA A 55 -2.47 -4.22 2.69
N ILE A 56 -2.19 -4.58 1.44
CA ILE A 56 -0.90 -5.08 0.97
C ILE A 56 -0.51 -4.35 -0.32
N GLY A 57 0.51 -3.49 -0.24
CA GLY A 57 1.09 -2.82 -1.42
C GLY A 57 2.10 -3.71 -2.13
N ARG A 58 2.00 -3.79 -3.46
CA ARG A 58 2.78 -4.70 -4.29
C ARG A 58 3.68 -3.98 -5.31
N LEU A 59 4.71 -4.70 -5.79
CA LEU A 59 5.67 -4.22 -6.79
C LEU A 59 5.00 -3.88 -8.15
N ASN A 60 3.91 -4.54 -8.51
CA ASN A 60 3.19 -4.27 -9.75
C ASN A 60 2.30 -3.01 -9.71
N GLY A 61 2.42 -2.15 -8.68
CA GLY A 61 1.65 -0.91 -8.56
C GLY A 61 0.20 -1.11 -8.11
N SER A 62 -0.12 -2.28 -7.55
CA SER A 62 -1.45 -2.57 -7.00
C SER A 62 -1.42 -2.82 -5.50
N THR A 63 -2.57 -2.61 -4.86
CA THR A 63 -2.80 -2.82 -3.45
C THR A 63 -3.95 -3.80 -3.26
N LEU A 64 -3.64 -4.96 -2.68
CA LEU A 64 -4.67 -5.92 -2.30
C LEU A 64 -5.29 -5.52 -0.96
N LEU A 65 -6.60 -5.68 -0.85
CA LEU A 65 -7.32 -5.56 0.40
C LEU A 65 -7.96 -6.88 0.78
N TYR A 66 -7.75 -7.31 2.02
CA TYR A 66 -8.36 -8.50 2.62
C TYR A 66 -9.24 -8.11 3.81
N ASP A 67 -10.24 -8.94 4.12
CA ASP A 67 -10.84 -8.95 5.45
C ASP A 67 -9.89 -9.73 6.37
N SER A 68 -9.39 -9.11 7.43
CA SER A 68 -8.43 -9.72 8.36
C SER A 68 -8.97 -10.98 9.05
N ARG A 69 -10.31 -11.12 9.10
CA ARG A 69 -11.01 -12.26 9.70
C ARG A 69 -11.25 -13.37 8.68
N PHE A 70 -11.27 -13.04 7.39
CA PHE A 70 -11.54 -13.94 6.27
C PHE A 70 -10.52 -13.71 5.16
N MET A 71 -9.36 -14.31 5.34
CA MET A 71 -8.16 -14.08 4.54
C MET A 71 -8.06 -14.95 3.29
N ASP A 72 -9.09 -15.75 3.00
CA ASP A 72 -9.09 -16.74 1.92
C ASP A 72 -9.24 -16.10 0.54
N GLU A 73 -9.87 -14.93 0.46
CA GLU A 73 -10.14 -14.23 -0.80
C GLU A 73 -9.77 -12.74 -0.71
N VAL A 74 -9.32 -12.19 -1.84
CA VAL A 74 -9.10 -10.76 -2.01
C VAL A 74 -10.46 -10.06 -2.05
N LEU A 75 -10.67 -9.06 -1.19
CA LEU A 75 -11.85 -8.20 -1.26
C LEU A 75 -11.75 -7.23 -2.44
N TYR A 76 -10.61 -6.56 -2.58
CA TYR A 76 -10.35 -5.59 -3.65
C TYR A 76 -8.89 -5.62 -4.11
N ASP A 77 -8.69 -5.33 -5.40
CA ASP A 77 -7.38 -5.10 -6.01
C ASP A 77 -7.35 -3.67 -6.56
N PHE A 78 -6.79 -2.74 -5.77
CA PHE A 78 -6.70 -1.33 -6.12
C PHE A 78 -5.45 -1.06 -6.92
N ALA A 79 -5.59 -0.53 -8.14
CA ALA A 79 -4.45 -0.33 -9.04
C ALA A 79 -4.16 1.15 -9.29
N HIS A 80 -2.87 1.52 -9.23
CA HIS A 80 -2.38 2.72 -9.91
C HIS A 80 -2.36 2.43 -11.42
N ASP A 81 -3.46 2.75 -12.10
CA ASP A 81 -3.73 2.42 -13.50
C ASP A 81 -3.23 3.48 -14.52
N GLY A 82 -2.58 4.54 -14.04
CA GLY A 82 -1.95 5.54 -14.89
C GLY A 82 -0.70 5.00 -15.60
N SER A 83 -0.20 5.77 -16.57
CA SER A 83 1.09 5.46 -17.18
C SER A 83 2.22 5.64 -16.17
N SER A 84 3.10 4.66 -16.08
CA SER A 84 4.28 4.71 -15.21
C SER A 84 5.14 5.93 -15.53
N LEU A 85 5.49 6.70 -14.49
CA LEU A 85 6.38 7.87 -14.56
C LEU A 85 7.79 7.57 -14.03
N VAL A 86 8.12 6.29 -13.83
CA VAL A 86 9.48 5.83 -13.50
C VAL A 86 10.48 6.30 -14.57
N SER A 87 11.57 6.91 -14.12
CA SER A 87 12.58 7.50 -15.00
C SER A 87 13.21 6.46 -15.94
N PRO A 88 13.51 6.82 -17.20
CA PRO A 88 14.03 5.86 -18.18
C PRO A 88 15.31 5.16 -17.71
N GLY A 89 15.30 3.83 -17.77
CA GLY A 89 16.42 2.99 -17.34
C GLY A 89 16.38 2.54 -15.88
N ASN A 90 15.38 2.98 -15.10
CA ASN A 90 15.13 2.52 -13.73
C ASN A 90 14.00 1.48 -13.68
N ASP A 91 14.02 0.65 -12.64
CA ASP A 91 12.93 -0.27 -12.32
C ASP A 91 11.89 0.41 -11.42
N SER A 92 10.63 0.02 -11.57
CA SER A 92 9.55 0.48 -10.69
C SER A 92 9.68 -0.13 -9.30
N TYR A 93 9.43 0.67 -8.25
CA TYR A 93 9.29 0.16 -6.89
C TYR A 93 7.86 -0.23 -6.53
N GLY A 94 6.88 0.00 -7.42
CA GLY A 94 5.48 -0.32 -7.21
C GLY A 94 4.80 0.60 -6.21
N ILE A 95 4.02 0.02 -5.29
CA ILE A 95 3.45 0.75 -4.15
C ILE A 95 4.56 1.03 -3.14
N THR A 96 4.93 2.30 -2.98
CA THR A 96 6.06 2.73 -2.15
C THR A 96 5.65 3.06 -0.72
N HIS A 97 4.41 3.54 -0.53
CA HIS A 97 3.87 3.82 0.79
C HIS A 97 2.36 3.59 0.83
N LEU A 98 1.88 3.15 2.00
CA LEU A 98 0.46 2.98 2.29
C LEU A 98 0.16 3.51 3.68
N GLU A 99 -0.98 4.21 3.81
CA GLU A 99 -1.37 4.82 5.07
C GLU A 99 -2.88 4.83 5.24
N TRP A 100 -3.35 4.34 6.39
CA TRP A 100 -4.76 4.40 6.75
C TRP A 100 -5.11 5.76 7.38
N ARG A 101 -6.29 6.28 7.04
CA ARG A 101 -6.81 7.55 7.55
C ARG A 101 -8.28 7.48 7.92
N ILE A 102 -8.64 8.15 9.01
CA ILE A 102 -10.03 8.40 9.37
C ILE A 102 -10.46 9.71 8.70
N LEU A 103 -11.25 9.58 7.65
CA LEU A 103 -11.83 10.66 6.90
C LEU A 103 -13.00 11.30 7.65
N HIS A 104 -13.50 12.40 7.10
CA HIS A 104 -14.72 13.06 7.58
C HIS A 104 -15.90 12.07 7.68
N GLN A 105 -16.75 12.24 8.69
CA GLN A 105 -17.82 11.30 9.08
C GLN A 105 -17.34 9.93 9.58
N ASN A 106 -16.11 9.87 10.13
CA ASN A 106 -15.53 8.66 10.72
C ASN A 106 -15.45 7.49 9.72
N ARG A 107 -15.19 7.82 8.46
CA ARG A 107 -15.03 6.82 7.39
C ARG A 107 -13.58 6.45 7.23
N LEU A 108 -13.31 5.19 6.97
CA LEU A 108 -11.96 4.73 6.74
C LEU A 108 -11.55 4.94 5.28
N GLY A 109 -10.41 5.59 5.08
CA GLY A 109 -9.72 5.73 3.81
C GLY A 109 -8.34 5.09 3.85
N LEU A 110 -7.90 4.60 2.69
CA LEU A 110 -6.54 4.12 2.48
C LEU A 110 -5.87 5.06 1.47
N VAL A 111 -4.67 5.52 1.77
CA VAL A 111 -3.88 6.37 0.87
C VAL A 111 -2.66 5.58 0.40
N THR A 112 -2.37 5.63 -0.91
CA THR A 112 -1.21 4.94 -1.49
C THR A 112 -0.46 5.84 -2.46
N GLY A 113 0.86 5.68 -2.50
CA GLY A 113 1.75 6.27 -3.49
C GLY A 113 2.24 5.19 -4.44
N GLY A 114 2.31 5.50 -5.74
CA GLY A 114 2.60 4.48 -6.75
C GLY A 114 3.41 4.98 -7.95
N PRO A 115 3.61 4.10 -8.95
CA PRO A 115 4.52 4.33 -10.06
C PRO A 115 3.98 5.29 -11.13
N ASP A 116 2.69 5.62 -11.08
CA ASP A 116 2.03 6.57 -11.99
C ASP A 116 2.21 8.04 -11.54
N GLY A 117 3.08 8.28 -10.55
CA GLY A 117 3.32 9.58 -9.94
C GLY A 117 2.12 10.15 -9.18
N CYS A 118 1.12 9.32 -8.87
CA CYS A 118 -0.06 9.75 -8.14
C CYS A 118 -0.01 9.28 -6.70
N VAL A 119 -0.54 10.11 -5.80
CA VAL A 119 -1.03 9.68 -4.49
C VAL A 119 -2.55 9.53 -4.60
N ARG A 120 -3.08 8.35 -4.26
CA ARG A 120 -4.50 8.01 -4.43
C ARG A 120 -5.16 7.72 -3.09
N LEU A 121 -6.41 8.16 -2.96
CA LEU A 121 -7.30 7.84 -1.86
C LEU A 121 -8.34 6.79 -2.29
N TRP A 122 -8.37 5.69 -1.56
CA TRP A 122 -9.32 4.59 -1.69
C TRP A 122 -10.30 4.61 -0.52
N GLN A 123 -11.55 4.25 -0.77
CA GLN A 123 -12.58 4.15 0.26
C GLN A 123 -13.25 2.77 0.18
N PRO A 124 -12.73 1.75 0.89
CA PRO A 124 -13.20 0.36 0.78
C PRO A 124 -14.71 0.19 1.01
N HIS A 125 -15.30 1.00 1.90
CA HIS A 125 -16.73 1.01 2.19
C HIS A 125 -17.61 1.33 0.96
N TRP A 126 -17.05 2.01 -0.04
CA TRP A 126 -17.73 2.38 -1.28
C TRP A 126 -17.34 1.54 -2.48
N ALA A 127 -16.28 0.74 -2.35
CA ALA A 127 -15.73 -0.05 -3.44
C ALA A 127 -16.76 -0.94 -4.16
N PRO A 128 -17.76 -1.56 -3.50
CA PRO A 128 -18.80 -2.32 -4.19
C PRO A 128 -19.77 -1.47 -5.04
N ARG A 129 -19.80 -0.15 -4.83
CA ARG A 129 -20.86 0.74 -5.33
C ARG A 129 -20.39 1.68 -6.43
N ILE A 130 -19.08 1.78 -6.67
CA ILE A 130 -18.49 2.74 -7.60
C ILE A 130 -17.43 2.04 -8.44
N THR A 131 -17.52 2.22 -9.76
CA THR A 131 -16.57 1.68 -10.73
C THR A 131 -15.25 2.46 -10.78
N GLU A 132 -15.30 3.77 -10.51
CA GLU A 132 -14.13 4.64 -10.41
C GLU A 132 -13.67 4.74 -8.96
N GLN A 133 -12.59 4.04 -8.63
CA GLN A 133 -11.91 4.11 -7.33
C GLN A 133 -10.54 4.74 -7.45
N GLY A 134 -9.96 5.18 -6.33
CA GLY A 134 -8.61 5.73 -6.31
C GLY A 134 -8.58 7.18 -6.75
N ARG A 135 -9.30 8.04 -6.00
CA ARG A 135 -9.28 9.48 -6.23
C ARG A 135 -7.84 9.98 -6.12
N ILE A 136 -7.32 10.57 -7.19
CA ILE A 136 -6.02 11.22 -7.16
C ILE A 136 -6.12 12.43 -6.23
N ILE A 137 -5.30 12.46 -5.19
CA ILE A 137 -5.21 13.58 -4.24
C ILE A 137 -3.91 14.39 -4.43
N ALA A 138 -2.92 13.83 -5.11
CA ALA A 138 -1.73 14.54 -5.57
C ALA A 138 -1.13 13.85 -6.79
N GLN A 139 -0.46 14.64 -7.64
CA GLN A 139 0.29 14.15 -8.79
C GLN A 139 1.63 14.89 -8.88
N VAL A 140 2.71 14.14 -9.11
CA VAL A 140 4.10 14.62 -9.24
C VAL A 140 4.68 14.21 -10.60
N ASN A 141 5.92 14.61 -10.89
CA ASN A 141 6.49 14.47 -12.25
C ASN A 141 7.25 13.17 -12.50
N ALA A 142 7.58 12.42 -11.44
CA ALA A 142 8.15 11.07 -11.48
C ALA A 142 7.28 10.09 -10.67
N ASP A 143 7.70 8.84 -10.50
CA ASP A 143 7.03 7.92 -9.57
C ASP A 143 7.08 8.43 -8.12
N VAL A 144 6.06 8.09 -7.31
CA VAL A 144 6.05 8.51 -5.90
C VAL A 144 7.07 7.69 -5.12
N GLY A 145 8.10 8.33 -4.58
CA GLY A 145 9.08 7.69 -3.70
C GLY A 145 8.58 7.53 -2.27
N TYR A 146 7.93 8.57 -1.73
CA TYR A 146 7.30 8.55 -0.40
C TYR A 146 6.28 9.70 -0.28
N PHE A 147 5.32 9.58 0.63
CA PHE A 147 4.47 10.71 1.01
C PHE A 147 4.23 10.72 2.53
N ALA A 148 4.01 11.91 3.07
CA ALA A 148 3.62 12.12 4.47
C ALA A 148 2.37 13.01 4.53
N ILE A 149 1.34 12.55 5.25
CA ILE A 149 0.12 13.32 5.51
C ILE A 149 0.28 14.05 6.84
N GLY A 150 0.16 15.38 6.84
CA GLY A 150 0.37 16.20 8.02
C GLY A 150 -0.83 16.28 8.96
N ASP A 151 -0.56 16.69 10.20
CA ASP A 151 -1.58 17.04 11.19
C ASP A 151 -2.05 18.48 10.99
N ARG A 152 -3.26 18.61 10.43
CA ARG A 152 -3.93 19.90 10.21
C ARG A 152 -4.09 20.75 11.48
N PHE A 153 -4.06 20.16 12.67
CA PHE A 153 -4.18 20.88 13.93
C PHE A 153 -2.84 21.46 14.41
N GLN A 154 -1.73 21.11 13.74
CA GLN A 154 -0.38 21.57 14.07
C GLN A 154 0.20 22.53 13.01
N SER A 155 -0.63 23.07 12.11
CA SER A 155 -0.19 23.96 11.02
C SER A 155 0.84 23.31 10.09
N GLU A 156 0.76 21.98 9.93
CA GLU A 156 1.52 21.22 8.95
C GLU A 156 0.86 21.32 7.57
N HIS A 157 1.64 21.10 6.51
CA HIS A 157 1.08 20.90 5.17
C HIS A 157 0.18 19.67 5.15
N GLU A 158 -0.93 19.71 4.40
CA GLU A 158 -1.85 18.57 4.35
C GLU A 158 -1.18 17.32 3.79
N LEU A 159 -0.30 17.48 2.80
CA LEU A 159 0.48 16.38 2.21
C LEU A 159 1.82 16.88 1.67
N VAL A 160 2.88 16.13 1.95
CA VAL A 160 4.20 16.29 1.33
C VAL A 160 4.53 15.03 0.54
N VAL A 161 4.99 15.18 -0.70
CA VAL A 161 5.33 14.05 -1.59
C VAL A 161 6.76 14.22 -2.09
N GLY A 162 7.58 13.20 -1.93
CA GLY A 162 8.87 13.06 -2.59
C GLY A 162 8.76 12.12 -3.79
N ASP A 163 9.29 12.52 -4.94
CA ASP A 163 9.27 11.69 -6.15
C ASP A 163 10.60 10.96 -6.41
N GLY A 164 10.61 10.06 -7.39
CA GLY A 164 11.76 9.22 -7.75
C GLY A 164 12.96 9.97 -8.32
N ASP A 165 12.77 11.22 -8.76
CA ASP A 165 13.85 12.09 -9.24
C ASP A 165 14.41 13.01 -8.14
N GLY A 166 13.87 12.92 -6.92
CA GLY A 166 14.34 13.65 -5.74
C GLY A 166 13.70 15.03 -5.56
N ALA A 167 12.64 15.35 -6.29
CA ALA A 167 11.86 16.55 -6.08
C ALA A 167 10.88 16.37 -4.89
N ILE A 168 10.58 17.49 -4.22
CA ILE A 168 9.63 17.54 -3.09
C ILE A 168 8.51 18.50 -3.45
N TYR A 169 7.28 18.04 -3.22
CA TYR A 169 6.04 18.75 -3.52
C TYR A 169 5.22 18.93 -2.25
N PHE A 170 4.60 20.10 -2.11
CA PHE A 170 3.72 20.44 -0.99
C PHE A 170 2.31 20.64 -1.53
N PHE A 171 1.33 20.00 -0.89
CA PHE A 171 -0.07 20.07 -1.27
C PHE A 171 -0.89 20.49 -0.06
N ASP A 172 -1.72 21.52 -0.28
CA ASP A 172 -2.69 22.04 0.69
C ASP A 172 -4.03 22.23 -0.03
N GLY A 173 -5.14 22.15 0.72
CA GLY A 173 -6.49 22.27 0.16
C GLY A 173 -6.99 21.01 -0.56
N ILE A 174 -6.40 19.85 -0.28
CA ILE A 174 -6.79 18.54 -0.84
C ILE A 174 -8.03 17.95 -0.14
N GLY A 175 -8.53 18.65 0.87
CA GLY A 175 -9.75 18.34 1.61
C GLY A 175 -9.48 17.39 2.78
N ASN A 176 -10.53 17.04 3.53
CA ASN A 176 -10.41 16.21 4.72
C ASN A 176 -9.95 14.78 4.35
N ILE A 177 -8.64 14.56 4.39
CA ILE A 177 -7.97 13.25 4.39
C ILE A 177 -7.21 13.03 5.69
#